data_AF-A0A543EEX2-F1
#
_entry.id   AF-A0A543EEX2-F1
#
_cell.length_a   1.000
_cell.length_b   1.000
_cell.length_c   1.000
_cell.angle_alpha   90.00
_cell.angle_beta   90.00
_cell.angle_gamma   90.00
#
_symmetry.space_group_name_H-M   'P 1'
#
loop_
_entity.id
_entity.type
_entity.pdbx_description
1 polymer ?
#
loop_
_entity_poly.entity_id
_entity_poly.type
_entity_poly.pdbx_seq_one_letter_code
_entity_poly.pdbx_strand_id
1 'polypeptide(L)'
;MPHDVDGRAWTEAVVDGRWLRPAPVDGPREPRWGHPDGLQLGLPPIGGPRGLLRLYTPYLGQPRDRLLNFIAVEPIPAGHVERGYSELERSRLDDMPGLRLWSTDDHDDPGLRDPREPSRGTVAVVDGVETLTVDVAVEPFANGADVWVRTVFRADRPHEITVAAYRRPSSVELEACVLTATMGNWARLRTLRLAGGDAHAGALWPDYTDAHFAAHARFGVDRLTRDDTGAVAVSAVPDESEPHLAEHAPGTAAHWTYVGVPAVQTWRAEDPDPALVAQVNGRYTYWMSEAPIPGGIAFENFELVEPFRQGRAFTFSAEPLSRVP
;
A
#
# COMPACT_ATOMS: atom_id res chain seq x y z
N MET A 1 19.49 17.51 10.60
CA MET A 1 18.23 17.77 9.88
C MET A 1 17.90 16.49 9.13
N PRO A 2 16.63 16.09 9.05
CA PRO A 2 16.23 14.98 8.20
C PRO A 2 16.34 15.41 6.72
N HIS A 3 16.70 14.47 5.86
CA HIS A 3 16.97 14.70 4.44
C HIS A 3 16.06 13.80 3.59
N ASP A 4 15.67 14.29 2.41
CA ASP A 4 15.04 13.45 1.39
C ASP A 4 16.05 12.51 0.71
N VAL A 5 15.58 11.71 -0.26
CA VAL A 5 16.44 10.81 -1.05
C VAL A 5 17.58 11.51 -1.81
N ASP A 6 17.46 12.82 -2.07
CA ASP A 6 18.47 13.64 -2.75
C ASP A 6 19.42 14.32 -1.74
N GLY A 7 19.31 14.03 -0.44
CA GLY A 7 20.13 14.65 0.59
C GLY A 7 19.71 16.09 0.93
N ARG A 8 18.52 16.52 0.51
CA ARG A 8 18.03 17.89 0.75
C ARG A 8 17.24 17.94 2.04
N ALA A 9 17.60 18.88 2.92
CA ALA A 9 16.94 19.04 4.21
C ALA A 9 15.44 19.36 4.07
N TRP A 10 14.63 18.86 4.97
CA TRP A 10 13.23 19.24 5.16
C TRP A 10 12.88 19.35 6.64
N THR A 11 11.72 19.92 6.94
CA THR A 11 11.15 19.88 8.28
C THR A 11 10.32 18.60 8.44
N GLU A 12 10.67 17.78 9.42
CA GLU A 12 9.95 16.54 9.76
C GLU A 12 8.46 16.79 10.04
N ALA A 13 7.63 15.78 9.77
CA ALA A 13 6.22 15.82 10.13
C ALA A 13 6.06 15.91 11.65
N VAL A 14 5.08 16.69 12.10
CA VAL A 14 4.84 17.00 13.52
C VAL A 14 3.52 16.41 13.99
N VAL A 15 3.45 16.12 15.28
CA VAL A 15 2.19 15.78 15.94
C VAL A 15 1.39 17.06 16.16
N ASP A 16 0.19 17.10 15.62
CA ASP A 16 -0.74 18.21 15.70
C ASP A 16 -2.12 17.66 16.13
N GLY A 17 -2.44 17.86 17.42
CA GLY A 17 -3.52 17.13 18.06
C GLY A 17 -3.21 15.63 18.13
N ARG A 18 -4.10 14.81 17.57
CA ARG A 18 -3.91 13.34 17.50
C ARG A 18 -3.24 12.86 16.22
N TRP A 19 -2.97 13.77 15.29
CA TRP A 19 -2.54 13.44 13.93
C TRP A 19 -1.07 13.76 13.73
N LEU A 20 -0.36 12.89 13.04
CA LEU A 20 0.91 13.21 12.40
C LEU A 20 0.61 13.89 11.06
N ARG A 21 1.21 15.05 10.80
CA ARG A 21 1.03 15.80 9.54
C ARG A 21 2.33 16.54 9.16
N PRO A 22 2.53 16.94 7.89
CA PRO A 22 3.62 17.83 7.50
C PRO A 22 3.69 19.06 8.40
N ALA A 23 4.88 19.62 8.66
CA ALA A 23 5.03 20.76 9.59
C ALA A 23 4.30 22.05 9.15
N PRO A 24 3.81 22.91 10.06
CA PRO A 24 3.08 24.14 9.69
C PRO A 24 4.05 25.30 9.42
N VAL A 25 5.03 25.05 8.54
CA VAL A 25 6.10 26.00 8.20
C VAL A 25 6.23 26.10 6.69
N ASP A 26 6.69 27.24 6.21
CA ASP A 26 7.02 27.40 4.79
C ASP A 26 8.27 26.60 4.40
N GLY A 27 8.41 26.31 3.11
CA GLY A 27 9.52 25.57 2.54
C GLY A 27 9.39 24.04 2.68
N PRO A 28 10.49 23.29 2.44
CA PRO A 28 10.44 21.84 2.35
C PRO A 28 9.99 21.14 3.64
N ARG A 29 9.00 20.25 3.52
CA ARG A 29 8.44 19.46 4.62
C ARG A 29 8.39 17.99 4.26
N GLU A 30 8.46 17.14 5.27
CA GLU A 30 8.25 15.71 5.13
C GLU A 30 6.79 15.41 4.77
N PRO A 31 6.51 14.74 3.64
CA PRO A 31 5.16 14.35 3.24
C PRO A 31 4.74 13.07 3.97
N ARG A 32 4.42 13.20 5.27
CA ARG A 32 3.99 12.09 6.14
C ARG A 32 2.74 12.46 6.95
N TRP A 33 1.76 11.55 6.96
CA TRP A 33 0.44 11.72 7.59
C TRP A 33 0.04 10.47 8.38
N GLY A 34 -0.93 10.59 9.28
CA GLY A 34 -1.58 9.44 9.93
C GLY A 34 -1.56 9.55 11.45
N HIS A 35 -1.42 8.42 12.15
CA HIS A 35 -1.34 8.40 13.61
C HIS A 35 0.12 8.40 14.09
N PRO A 36 0.51 9.21 15.10
CA PRO A 36 1.87 9.23 15.63
C PRO A 36 2.35 7.83 16.08
N ASP A 37 1.48 7.09 16.77
CA ASP A 37 1.74 5.75 17.28
C ASP A 37 0.97 4.64 16.52
N GLY A 38 0.28 4.99 15.43
CA GLY A 38 -0.50 4.07 14.61
C GLY A 38 0.01 4.00 13.18
N LEU A 39 -0.85 3.60 12.25
CA LEU A 39 -0.52 3.51 10.84
C LEU A 39 -0.29 4.91 10.24
N GLN A 40 0.73 5.04 9.41
CA GLN A 40 1.11 6.28 8.74
C GLN A 40 1.26 6.08 7.24
N LEU A 41 0.97 7.14 6.50
CA LEU A 41 1.18 7.26 5.06
C LEU A 41 2.38 8.19 4.80
N GLY A 42 3.24 7.82 3.87
CA GLY A 42 4.25 8.72 3.29
C GLY A 42 4.24 8.73 1.77
N LEU A 43 4.74 9.82 1.17
CA LEU A 43 4.91 9.95 -0.28
C LEU A 43 6.39 10.20 -0.65
N PRO A 44 6.81 10.02 -1.92
CA PRO A 44 8.08 10.54 -2.38
C PRO A 44 8.16 12.05 -2.07
N PRO A 45 9.33 12.63 -1.73
CA PRO A 45 10.66 12.02 -1.84
C PRO A 45 11.16 11.32 -0.56
N ILE A 46 10.26 10.81 0.30
CA ILE A 46 10.68 9.82 1.32
C ILE A 46 11.24 8.58 0.61
N GLY A 47 12.22 7.89 1.24
CA GLY A 47 12.90 6.71 0.68
C GLY A 47 11.98 5.63 0.10
N GLY A 48 12.50 4.88 -0.88
CA GLY A 48 11.75 3.88 -1.66
C GLY A 48 11.42 4.35 -3.09
N PRO A 49 10.83 3.48 -3.93
CA PRO A 49 10.50 3.80 -5.31
C PRO A 49 9.53 5.00 -5.44
N ARG A 50 9.58 5.67 -6.59
CA ARG A 50 8.56 6.64 -7.00
C ARG A 50 7.27 5.94 -7.39
N GLY A 51 6.17 6.68 -7.51
CA GLY A 51 4.89 6.11 -7.92
C GLY A 51 4.18 5.24 -6.88
N LEU A 52 4.73 5.15 -5.66
CA LEU A 52 4.16 4.34 -4.58
C LEU A 52 3.79 5.18 -3.37
N LEU A 53 2.68 4.81 -2.71
CA LEU A 53 2.33 5.28 -1.37
C LEU A 53 3.07 4.40 -0.34
N ARG A 54 3.67 4.97 0.70
CA ARG A 54 4.42 4.24 1.73
C ARG A 54 3.56 4.03 2.97
N LEU A 55 3.48 2.80 3.47
CA LEU A 55 2.80 2.50 4.74
C LEU A 55 3.82 2.21 5.84
N TYR A 56 3.76 2.99 6.92
CA TYR A 56 4.58 2.77 8.11
C TYR A 56 3.71 2.32 9.28
N THR A 57 4.29 1.46 10.12
CA THR A 57 3.64 0.86 11.27
C THR A 57 4.57 0.90 12.49
N PRO A 58 4.82 2.09 13.08
CA PRO A 58 5.72 2.26 14.24
C PRO A 58 5.37 1.33 15.42
N TYR A 59 4.08 1.02 15.61
CA TYR A 59 3.60 0.11 16.65
C TYR A 59 4.03 -1.36 16.47
N LEU A 60 4.55 -1.73 15.29
CA LEU A 60 5.18 -3.04 15.07
C LEU A 60 6.66 -3.06 15.48
N GLY A 61 7.17 -2.01 16.15
CA GLY A 61 8.57 -1.95 16.59
C GLY A 61 9.56 -1.75 15.44
N GLN A 62 9.09 -1.23 14.31
CA GLN A 62 9.92 -0.89 13.15
C GLN A 62 10.61 0.47 13.36
N PRO A 63 11.86 0.65 12.89
CA PRO A 63 12.48 1.97 12.82
C PRO A 63 11.62 2.97 12.04
N ARG A 64 11.71 4.27 12.35
CA ARG A 64 10.88 5.33 11.74
C ARG A 64 10.79 5.28 10.22
N ASP A 65 11.91 4.97 9.56
CA ASP A 65 12.02 4.99 8.10
C ASP A 65 11.86 3.61 7.46
N ARG A 66 11.56 2.59 8.29
CA ARG A 66 11.22 1.26 7.82
C ARG A 66 9.72 1.18 7.60
N LEU A 67 9.33 1.04 6.34
CA LEU A 67 7.95 0.78 5.94
C LEU A 67 7.61 -0.70 6.05
N LEU A 68 6.32 -0.99 6.22
CA LEU A 68 5.74 -2.33 6.15
C LEU A 68 5.45 -2.72 4.69
N ASN A 69 4.76 -1.83 3.98
CA ASN A 69 4.25 -2.05 2.63
C ASN A 69 4.32 -0.77 1.79
N PHE A 70 4.16 -0.95 0.48
CA PHE A 70 3.70 0.11 -0.40
C PHE A 70 2.27 -0.15 -0.89
N ILE A 71 1.58 0.91 -1.32
CA ILE A 71 0.38 0.80 -2.17
C ILE A 71 0.72 1.35 -3.56
N ALA A 72 0.61 0.50 -4.58
CA ALA A 72 0.69 0.90 -5.99
C ALA A 72 -0.70 1.28 -6.53
N VAL A 73 -0.75 2.18 -7.50
CA VAL A 73 -1.99 2.59 -8.19
C VAL A 73 -1.94 2.03 -9.60
N GLU A 74 -2.89 1.14 -9.91
CA GLU A 74 -2.84 0.33 -11.12
C GLU A 74 -4.19 0.37 -11.87
N PRO A 75 -4.46 1.44 -12.63
CA PRO A 75 -5.69 1.55 -13.41
C PRO A 75 -5.68 0.64 -14.63
N ILE A 76 -6.83 0.06 -14.94
CA ILE A 76 -7.08 -0.76 -16.13
C ILE A 76 -8.16 -0.03 -16.95
N PRO A 77 -7.85 0.46 -18.16
CA PRO A 77 -8.85 1.09 -19.03
C PRO A 77 -9.98 0.12 -19.42
N ALA A 78 -11.19 0.64 -19.62
CA ALA A 78 -12.36 -0.15 -19.98
C ALA A 78 -12.11 -0.97 -21.27
N GLY A 79 -12.41 -2.27 -21.22
CA GLY A 79 -12.15 -3.19 -22.34
C GLY A 79 -10.70 -3.66 -22.49
N HIS A 80 -9.81 -3.29 -21.57
CA HIS A 80 -8.42 -3.77 -21.50
C HIS A 80 -8.23 -4.72 -20.31
N VAL A 81 -7.14 -5.49 -20.36
CA VAL A 81 -6.68 -6.35 -19.25
C VAL A 81 -5.32 -5.92 -18.70
N GLU A 82 -4.61 -5.05 -19.43
CA GLU A 82 -3.29 -4.56 -19.05
C GLU A 82 -3.42 -3.41 -18.05
N ARG A 83 -2.63 -3.48 -16.99
CA ARG A 83 -2.56 -2.44 -15.95
C ARG A 83 -1.61 -1.33 -16.38
N GLY A 84 -1.95 -0.09 -16.02
CA GLY A 84 -0.94 0.94 -15.79
C GLY A 84 -0.22 0.64 -14.47
N TYR A 85 1.05 1.04 -14.34
CA TYR A 85 1.85 0.74 -13.15
C TYR A 85 2.52 2.01 -12.65
N SER A 86 1.98 2.60 -11.58
CA SER A 86 2.49 3.87 -11.07
C SER A 86 3.97 3.80 -10.70
N GLU A 87 4.46 2.65 -10.20
CA GLU A 87 5.86 2.43 -9.86
C GLU A 87 6.78 2.23 -11.08
N LEU A 88 6.32 1.53 -12.12
CA LEU A 88 7.16 1.02 -13.20
C LEU A 88 7.13 1.90 -14.45
N GLU A 89 6.10 2.73 -14.62
CA GLU A 89 6.01 3.64 -15.75
C GLU A 89 7.08 4.72 -15.68
N ARG A 90 7.56 5.12 -16.85
CA ARG A 90 8.48 6.24 -16.98
C ARG A 90 7.67 7.54 -16.98
N SER A 91 7.93 8.41 -16.01
CA SER A 91 7.27 9.70 -15.89
C SER A 91 7.51 10.55 -17.13
N ARG A 92 6.43 11.12 -17.67
CA ARG A 92 6.47 12.07 -18.79
C ARG A 92 6.87 13.48 -18.34
N LEU A 93 6.80 13.75 -17.02
CA LEU A 93 7.15 15.05 -16.46
C LEU A 93 8.66 15.26 -16.34
N ASP A 94 9.44 14.18 -16.18
CA ASP A 94 10.88 14.26 -15.94
C ASP A 94 11.71 13.06 -16.41
N ASP A 95 11.11 12.14 -17.15
CA ASP A 95 11.77 10.99 -17.78
C ASP A 95 12.42 9.99 -16.79
N MET A 96 12.00 10.01 -15.52
CA MET A 96 12.49 9.10 -14.48
C MET A 96 11.54 7.90 -14.27
N PRO A 97 12.04 6.73 -13.81
CA PRO A 97 11.18 5.63 -13.40
C PRO A 97 10.25 6.01 -12.23
N GLY A 98 9.00 5.58 -12.33
CA GLY A 98 7.92 5.84 -11.38
C GLY A 98 7.26 7.19 -11.58
N LEU A 99 5.92 7.16 -11.64
CA LEU A 99 5.07 8.33 -11.79
C LEU A 99 5.21 9.30 -10.59
N ARG A 100 5.00 10.59 -10.84
CA ARG A 100 4.95 11.60 -9.79
C ARG A 100 3.67 11.46 -8.96
N LEU A 101 3.82 11.55 -7.65
CA LEU A 101 2.74 11.62 -6.67
C LEU A 101 2.88 12.90 -5.85
N TRP A 102 1.78 13.60 -5.59
CA TRP A 102 1.77 14.75 -4.70
C TRP A 102 0.44 14.86 -3.96
N SER A 103 0.49 15.32 -2.71
CA SER A 103 -0.71 15.61 -1.93
C SER A 103 -1.39 16.90 -2.41
N THR A 104 -2.72 16.95 -2.29
CA THR A 104 -3.51 18.14 -2.64
C THR A 104 -4.64 18.40 -1.63
N ASP A 105 -4.95 19.67 -1.36
CA ASP A 105 -6.19 20.09 -0.68
C ASP A 105 -7.34 20.42 -1.66
N ASP A 106 -7.07 20.40 -2.97
CA ASP A 106 -8.02 20.59 -4.06
C ASP A 106 -7.86 19.44 -5.06
N HIS A 107 -8.72 18.43 -4.96
CA HIS A 107 -8.68 17.27 -5.84
C HIS A 107 -9.23 17.56 -7.23
N ASP A 108 -9.91 18.70 -7.46
CA ASP A 108 -10.38 19.09 -8.79
C ASP A 108 -9.26 19.73 -9.62
N ASP A 109 -8.27 20.35 -8.96
CA ASP A 109 -7.06 20.88 -9.59
C ASP A 109 -6.04 19.76 -9.94
N PRO A 110 -5.76 19.50 -11.24
CA PRO A 110 -4.76 18.53 -11.65
C PRO A 110 -3.33 19.12 -11.65
N GLY A 111 -3.16 20.38 -11.23
CA GLY A 111 -1.90 21.08 -11.24
C GLY A 111 -0.79 20.32 -10.51
N LEU A 112 0.36 20.21 -11.18
CA LEU A 112 1.57 19.63 -10.59
C LEU A 112 2.00 20.45 -9.38
N ARG A 113 2.34 19.78 -8.27
CA ARG A 113 2.86 20.40 -7.06
C ARG A 113 4.22 19.82 -6.70
N ASP A 114 5.03 20.64 -6.04
CA ASP A 114 6.28 20.15 -5.46
C ASP A 114 5.94 19.17 -4.32
N PRO A 115 6.35 17.89 -4.39
CA PRO A 115 6.11 16.94 -3.31
C PRO A 115 6.83 17.30 -2.00
N ARG A 116 7.79 18.24 -2.02
CA ARG A 116 8.43 18.82 -0.83
C ARG A 116 7.61 19.94 -0.21
N GLU A 117 6.54 20.39 -0.85
CA GLU A 117 5.57 21.32 -0.29
C GLU A 117 4.20 20.65 -0.13
N PRO A 118 4.10 19.56 0.65
CA PRO A 118 2.87 18.80 0.77
C PRO A 118 1.76 19.63 1.42
N SER A 119 0.54 19.40 0.95
CA SER A 119 -0.71 19.73 1.63
C SER A 119 -0.79 19.00 2.96
N ARG A 120 -1.32 19.66 4.00
CA ARG A 120 -1.37 19.07 5.35
C ARG A 120 -2.44 17.99 5.49
N GLY A 121 -3.39 17.91 4.54
CA GLY A 121 -4.59 17.12 4.68
C GLY A 121 -5.64 17.82 5.55
N THR A 122 -6.89 17.42 5.36
CA THR A 122 -8.04 18.02 6.04
C THR A 122 -8.43 17.19 7.25
N VAL A 123 -8.63 17.85 8.39
CA VAL A 123 -9.18 17.24 9.60
C VAL A 123 -10.63 17.66 9.74
N ALA A 124 -11.54 16.70 9.88
CA ALA A 124 -12.98 16.93 10.02
C ALA A 124 -13.59 15.88 10.96
N VAL A 125 -14.82 16.11 11.41
CA VAL A 125 -15.61 15.09 12.13
C VAL A 125 -16.63 14.52 11.16
N VAL A 126 -16.57 13.22 10.91
CA VAL A 126 -17.48 12.46 10.05
C VAL A 126 -18.13 11.38 10.90
N ASP A 127 -19.46 11.36 10.95
CA ASP A 127 -20.25 10.42 11.76
C ASP A 127 -19.80 10.35 13.23
N GLY A 128 -19.47 11.51 13.81
CA GLY A 128 -19.05 11.64 15.21
C GLY A 128 -17.59 11.24 15.47
N VAL A 129 -16.83 10.85 14.44
CA VAL A 129 -15.42 10.47 14.56
C VAL A 129 -14.55 11.48 13.82
N GLU A 130 -13.49 11.96 14.49
CA GLU A 130 -12.49 12.81 13.83
C GLU A 130 -11.70 11.99 12.80
N THR A 131 -11.52 12.54 11.61
CA THR A 131 -10.83 11.91 10.48
C THR A 131 -9.78 12.83 9.90
N LEU A 132 -8.66 12.26 9.46
CA LEU A 132 -7.68 12.92 8.62
C LEU A 132 -7.81 12.40 7.18
N THR A 133 -8.06 13.30 6.24
CA THR A 133 -8.15 13.00 4.81
C THR A 133 -6.96 13.60 4.07
N VAL A 134 -6.31 12.79 3.23
CA VAL A 134 -5.23 13.22 2.35
C VAL A 134 -5.55 12.74 0.94
N ASP A 135 -5.72 13.70 0.03
CA ASP A 135 -5.90 13.41 -1.40
C ASP A 135 -4.53 13.43 -2.09
N VAL A 136 -4.27 12.41 -2.88
CA VAL A 136 -3.00 12.18 -3.58
C VAL A 136 -3.26 12.17 -5.07
N ALA A 137 -2.77 13.18 -5.77
CA ALA A 137 -2.76 13.20 -7.23
C ALA A 137 -1.69 12.23 -7.74
N VAL A 138 -2.03 11.54 -8.83
CA VAL A 138 -1.13 10.65 -9.57
C VAL A 138 -0.91 11.28 -10.93
N GLU A 139 0.34 11.33 -11.40
CA GLU A 139 0.62 11.69 -12.79
C GLU A 139 -0.21 10.84 -13.77
N PRO A 140 -0.77 11.41 -14.85
CA PRO A 140 -1.56 10.64 -15.80
C PRO A 140 -0.77 9.50 -16.45
N PHE A 141 -1.39 8.33 -16.50
CA PHE A 141 -0.79 7.09 -16.95
C PHE A 141 -0.60 7.06 -18.47
N ALA A 142 0.31 6.21 -18.93
CA ALA A 142 0.56 6.03 -20.35
C ALA A 142 -0.65 5.51 -21.12
N ASN A 143 -1.46 4.69 -20.46
CA ASN A 143 -2.67 4.06 -20.97
C ASN A 143 -3.91 5.00 -21.02
N GLY A 144 -3.75 6.29 -20.68
CA GLY A 144 -4.80 7.29 -20.72
C GLY A 144 -5.64 7.40 -19.44
N ALA A 145 -5.35 6.60 -18.41
CA ALA A 145 -5.97 6.76 -17.11
C ALA A 145 -5.44 8.02 -16.41
N ASP A 146 -6.35 8.78 -15.80
CA ASP A 146 -6.06 9.97 -15.02
C ASP A 146 -6.84 9.91 -13.71
N VAL A 147 -6.14 9.58 -12.62
CA VAL A 147 -6.74 9.22 -11.34
C VAL A 147 -6.07 9.96 -10.19
N TRP A 148 -6.80 10.06 -9.09
CA TRP A 148 -6.25 10.46 -7.80
C TRP A 148 -6.77 9.50 -6.72
N VAL A 149 -6.07 9.44 -5.59
CA VAL A 149 -6.37 8.54 -4.49
C VAL A 149 -6.70 9.34 -3.25
N ARG A 150 -7.87 9.13 -2.67
CA ARG A 150 -8.19 9.60 -1.32
C ARG A 150 -7.69 8.60 -0.30
N THR A 151 -7.01 9.08 0.71
CA THR A 151 -6.71 8.30 1.92
C THR A 151 -7.41 8.90 3.13
N VAL A 152 -7.93 8.06 4.01
CA VAL A 152 -8.64 8.49 5.22
C VAL A 152 -8.15 7.66 6.41
N PHE A 153 -7.79 8.37 7.47
CA PHE A 153 -7.55 7.81 8.80
C PHE A 153 -8.70 8.19 9.73
N ARG A 154 -9.11 7.26 10.60
CA ARG A 154 -10.15 7.50 11.59
C ARG A 154 -9.55 7.49 12.99
N ALA A 155 -9.95 8.45 13.81
CA ALA A 155 -9.47 8.59 15.18
C ALA A 155 -9.67 7.36 16.07
N ASP A 156 -10.68 6.54 15.78
CA ASP A 156 -11.06 5.33 16.52
C ASP A 156 -10.46 4.03 15.95
N ARG A 157 -9.70 4.11 14.84
CA ARG A 157 -9.09 2.97 14.15
C ARG A 157 -7.63 3.26 13.79
N PRO A 158 -6.73 3.34 14.78
CA PRO A 158 -5.36 3.82 14.56
C PRO A 158 -4.48 2.92 13.68
N HIS A 159 -4.85 1.66 13.48
CA HIS A 159 -4.09 0.69 12.66
C HIS A 159 -4.68 0.48 11.26
N GLU A 160 -5.60 1.35 10.85
CA GLU A 160 -6.31 1.27 9.57
C GLU A 160 -6.06 2.51 8.72
N ILE A 161 -6.02 2.31 7.40
CA ILE A 161 -6.11 3.35 6.40
C ILE A 161 -7.15 2.95 5.37
N THR A 162 -8.08 3.85 5.09
CA THR A 162 -9.01 3.68 3.98
C THR A 162 -8.43 4.36 2.75
N VAL A 163 -8.43 3.66 1.62
CA VAL A 163 -7.94 4.16 0.33
C VAL A 163 -9.01 3.99 -0.73
N ALA A 164 -9.19 5.02 -1.56
CA ALA A 164 -10.20 5.03 -2.62
C ALA A 164 -9.67 5.75 -3.87
N ALA A 165 -9.83 5.12 -5.03
CA ALA A 165 -9.45 5.72 -6.31
C ALA A 165 -10.61 6.50 -6.93
N TYR A 166 -10.28 7.64 -7.53
CA TYR A 166 -11.20 8.51 -8.22
C TYR A 166 -10.66 8.81 -9.60
N ARG A 167 -11.53 8.69 -10.58
CA ARG A 167 -11.26 9.06 -11.96
C ARG A 167 -11.49 10.55 -12.14
N ARG A 168 -10.58 11.24 -12.85
CA ARG A 168 -10.80 12.62 -13.31
C ARG A 168 -11.64 12.65 -14.59
N PRO A 169 -12.34 13.76 -14.89
CA PRO A 169 -13.04 13.93 -16.16
C PRO A 169 -12.16 13.76 -17.41
N SER A 170 -10.85 14.01 -17.29
CA SER A 170 -9.83 13.84 -18.34
C SER A 170 -9.43 12.39 -18.59
N SER A 171 -9.78 11.45 -17.71
CA SER A 171 -9.41 10.04 -17.84
C SER A 171 -10.30 9.30 -18.83
N VAL A 172 -9.73 8.30 -19.49
CA VAL A 172 -10.51 7.21 -20.08
C VAL A 172 -11.39 6.52 -19.04
N GLU A 173 -12.48 5.87 -19.48
CA GLU A 173 -13.26 4.95 -18.64
C GLU A 173 -12.37 3.81 -18.15
N LEU A 174 -12.64 3.31 -16.94
CA LEU A 174 -11.84 2.27 -16.30
C LEU A 174 -12.66 0.99 -16.13
N GLU A 175 -12.04 -0.15 -16.43
CA GLU A 175 -12.53 -1.47 -16.03
C GLU A 175 -12.35 -1.67 -14.52
N ALA A 176 -11.16 -1.30 -14.00
CA ALA A 176 -10.82 -1.36 -12.58
C ALA A 176 -9.72 -0.33 -12.25
N CYS A 177 -9.56 0.01 -10.98
CA CYS A 177 -8.36 0.67 -10.48
C CYS A 177 -7.89 -0.07 -9.24
N VAL A 178 -6.82 -0.85 -9.38
CA VAL A 178 -6.33 -1.71 -8.31
C VAL A 178 -5.39 -0.90 -7.42
N LEU A 179 -5.63 -0.95 -6.11
CA LEU A 179 -4.76 -0.39 -5.09
C LEU A 179 -3.99 -1.54 -4.43
N THR A 180 -2.81 -1.82 -4.97
CA THR A 180 -2.06 -3.05 -4.68
C THR A 180 -1.18 -2.87 -3.46
N ALA A 181 -1.45 -3.61 -2.38
CA ALA A 181 -0.49 -3.72 -1.29
C ALA A 181 0.65 -4.65 -1.72
N THR A 182 1.86 -4.10 -1.86
CA THR A 182 3.06 -4.85 -2.27
C THR A 182 4.08 -4.88 -1.12
N MET A 183 5.19 -5.62 -1.29
CA MET A 183 6.16 -6.01 -0.25
C MET A 183 5.66 -7.10 0.72
N GLY A 184 4.66 -7.88 0.32
CA GLY A 184 4.23 -9.05 1.10
C GLY A 184 5.38 -10.03 1.38
N ASN A 185 6.38 -10.09 0.49
CA ASN A 185 7.49 -11.02 0.62
C ASN A 185 8.46 -10.62 1.73
N TRP A 186 8.61 -9.32 1.98
CA TRP A 186 9.39 -8.77 3.07
C TRP A 186 8.70 -9.08 4.39
N ALA A 187 7.38 -8.87 4.45
CA ALA A 187 6.54 -9.23 5.59
C ALA A 187 6.30 -10.74 5.75
N ARG A 188 6.89 -11.57 4.88
CA ARG A 188 6.83 -13.04 4.91
C ARG A 188 5.41 -13.61 4.78
N LEU A 189 4.50 -12.88 4.12
CA LEU A 189 3.12 -13.32 3.98
C LEU A 189 3.03 -14.59 3.13
N ARG A 190 2.49 -15.67 3.69
CA ARG A 190 2.44 -16.99 3.04
C ARG A 190 1.09 -17.67 3.13
N THR A 191 0.22 -17.19 4.00
CA THR A 191 -1.10 -17.79 4.22
C THR A 191 -2.17 -16.72 4.02
N LEU A 192 -3.06 -16.96 3.07
CA LEU A 192 -4.25 -16.15 2.83
C LEU A 192 -5.44 -16.84 3.51
N ARG A 193 -6.07 -16.16 4.47
CA ARG A 193 -7.22 -16.67 5.22
C ARG A 193 -8.50 -16.49 4.41
N LEU A 194 -9.20 -17.59 4.17
CA LEU A 194 -10.44 -17.64 3.37
C LEU A 194 -11.54 -18.38 4.16
N ALA A 195 -12.80 -18.18 3.79
CA ALA A 195 -13.95 -18.74 4.52
C ALA A 195 -13.96 -20.29 4.53
N GLY A 196 -13.49 -20.91 3.45
CA GLY A 196 -13.47 -22.37 3.27
C GLY A 196 -12.14 -23.05 3.62
N GLY A 197 -11.19 -22.32 4.23
CA GLY A 197 -9.86 -22.81 4.54
C GLY A 197 -8.75 -22.02 3.84
N ASP A 198 -7.59 -22.01 4.46
CA ASP A 198 -6.46 -21.17 4.07
C ASP A 198 -5.84 -21.56 2.72
N ALA A 199 -5.33 -20.57 1.99
CA ALA A 199 -4.48 -20.79 0.82
C ALA A 199 -3.03 -20.44 1.14
N HIS A 200 -2.14 -21.41 0.95
CA HIS A 200 -0.71 -21.26 1.27
C HIS A 200 0.12 -21.04 0.00
N ALA A 201 1.06 -20.10 0.02
CA ALA A 201 1.91 -19.76 -1.13
C ALA A 201 2.63 -20.99 -1.70
N GLY A 202 3.20 -21.85 -0.83
CA GLY A 202 3.86 -23.09 -1.24
C GLY A 202 2.92 -24.13 -1.84
N ALA A 203 1.62 -24.10 -1.54
CA ALA A 203 0.64 -24.99 -2.16
C ALA A 203 0.11 -24.44 -3.50
N LEU A 204 0.04 -23.11 -3.63
CA LEU A 204 -0.35 -22.45 -4.86
C LEU A 204 0.72 -22.58 -5.96
N TRP A 205 1.99 -22.59 -5.57
CA TRP A 205 3.14 -22.65 -6.49
C TRP A 205 4.25 -23.57 -5.95
N PRO A 206 4.04 -24.89 -5.91
CA PRO A 206 4.93 -25.83 -5.21
C PRO A 206 6.34 -25.93 -5.79
N ASP A 207 6.49 -25.77 -7.11
CA ASP A 207 7.76 -25.94 -7.82
C ASP A 207 8.35 -24.60 -8.30
N TYR A 208 7.81 -23.47 -7.86
CA TYR A 208 8.22 -22.15 -8.36
C TYR A 208 9.48 -21.64 -7.67
N THR A 209 10.55 -21.48 -8.45
CA THR A 209 11.85 -20.98 -7.96
C THR A 209 12.43 -19.84 -8.83
N ASP A 210 11.62 -19.26 -9.71
CA ASP A 210 12.05 -18.20 -10.62
C ASP A 210 12.15 -16.84 -9.89
N ALA A 211 12.96 -15.92 -10.42
CA ALA A 211 13.13 -14.55 -9.94
C ALA A 211 11.99 -13.60 -10.36
N HIS A 212 11.14 -14.01 -11.30
CA HIS A 212 9.95 -13.27 -11.72
C HIS A 212 8.77 -13.48 -10.74
N PHE A 213 7.59 -12.95 -11.10
CA PHE A 213 6.36 -13.21 -10.37
C PHE A 213 5.76 -14.55 -10.77
N ALA A 214 5.30 -15.32 -9.77
CA ALA A 214 4.39 -16.42 -10.01
C ALA A 214 3.05 -15.89 -10.53
N ALA A 215 2.31 -16.71 -11.28
CA ALA A 215 1.00 -16.33 -11.80
C ALA A 215 0.01 -16.00 -10.66
N HIS A 216 -0.89 -15.05 -10.89
CA HIS A 216 -1.89 -14.67 -9.89
C HIS A 216 -2.81 -15.85 -9.52
N ALA A 217 -2.93 -16.11 -8.22
CA ALA A 217 -4.02 -16.90 -7.65
C ALA A 217 -5.19 -15.97 -7.33
N ARG A 218 -6.41 -16.40 -7.65
CA ARG A 218 -7.64 -15.60 -7.56
C ARG A 218 -8.72 -16.33 -6.79
N PHE A 219 -9.41 -15.60 -5.92
CA PHE A 219 -10.46 -16.12 -5.05
C PHE A 219 -11.69 -15.22 -5.13
N GLY A 220 -12.79 -15.75 -5.67
CA GLY A 220 -14.06 -15.04 -5.80
C GLY A 220 -14.70 -14.75 -4.44
N VAL A 221 -15.63 -13.78 -4.44
CA VAL A 221 -16.32 -13.27 -3.25
C VAL A 221 -16.98 -14.36 -2.38
N ASP A 222 -17.38 -15.47 -2.98
CA ASP A 222 -17.97 -16.64 -2.33
C ASP A 222 -17.00 -17.41 -1.43
N ARG A 223 -15.69 -17.25 -1.66
CA ARG A 223 -14.62 -17.85 -0.85
C ARG A 223 -14.08 -16.91 0.22
N LEU A 224 -14.48 -15.65 0.23
CA LEU A 224 -13.92 -14.64 1.12
C LEU A 224 -14.67 -14.61 2.46
N THR A 225 -13.95 -14.34 3.54
CA THR A 225 -14.55 -14.21 4.86
C THR A 225 -15.39 -12.94 4.91
N ARG A 226 -16.55 -13.02 5.57
CA ARG A 226 -17.38 -11.87 5.89
C ARG A 226 -17.38 -11.62 7.39
N ASP A 227 -17.34 -10.36 7.78
CA ASP A 227 -17.53 -9.96 9.18
C ASP A 227 -19.03 -9.87 9.52
N ASP A 228 -19.33 -9.59 10.79
CA ASP A 228 -20.71 -9.49 11.29
C ASP A 228 -21.52 -8.36 10.65
N THR A 229 -20.87 -7.39 10.00
CA THR A 229 -21.50 -6.30 9.25
C THR A 229 -21.82 -6.70 7.81
N GLY A 230 -21.39 -7.89 7.38
CA GLY A 230 -21.51 -8.38 6.01
C GLY A 230 -20.39 -7.90 5.09
N ALA A 231 -19.45 -7.09 5.59
CA ALA A 231 -18.29 -6.64 4.84
C ALA A 231 -17.35 -7.82 4.57
N VAL A 232 -16.70 -7.82 3.40
CA VAL A 232 -15.65 -8.79 3.10
C VAL A 232 -14.36 -8.36 3.80
N ALA A 233 -13.70 -9.30 4.48
CA ALA A 233 -12.39 -9.11 5.07
C ALA A 233 -11.49 -10.28 4.67
N VAL A 234 -10.33 -9.97 4.09
CA VAL A 234 -9.35 -10.97 3.65
C VAL A 234 -8.05 -10.65 4.33
N SER A 235 -7.44 -11.65 4.98
CA SER A 235 -6.19 -11.46 5.72
C SER A 235 -5.07 -12.31 5.14
N ALA A 236 -3.89 -11.73 5.00
CA ALA A 236 -2.66 -12.43 4.72
C ALA A 236 -1.77 -12.43 5.98
N VAL A 237 -1.18 -13.58 6.30
CA VAL A 237 -0.34 -13.75 7.49
C VAL A 237 0.98 -14.45 7.15
N PRO A 238 2.06 -14.15 7.89
CA PRO A 238 3.25 -14.96 7.85
C PRO A 238 3.02 -16.31 8.54
N ASP A 239 3.81 -17.31 8.17
CA ASP A 239 3.84 -18.64 8.80
C ASP A 239 5.09 -18.86 9.68
N GLU A 240 5.93 -17.83 9.82
CA GLU A 240 7.15 -17.81 10.65
C GLU A 240 6.91 -16.98 11.91
N SER A 241 7.26 -17.51 13.09
CA SER A 241 7.13 -16.79 14.37
C SER A 241 8.22 -15.74 14.59
N GLU A 242 9.42 -15.98 14.07
CA GLU A 242 10.61 -15.16 14.29
C GLU A 242 11.34 -14.83 12.96
N PRO A 243 10.68 -14.14 12.01
CA PRO A 243 11.27 -13.85 10.69
C PRO A 243 12.52 -12.94 10.76
N HIS A 244 12.69 -12.21 11.86
CA HIS A 244 13.89 -11.40 12.12
C HIS A 244 15.14 -12.24 12.41
N LEU A 245 14.99 -13.53 12.74
CA LEU A 245 16.08 -14.48 12.98
C LEU A 245 16.40 -15.34 11.75
N ALA A 246 15.67 -15.19 10.66
CA ALA A 246 15.85 -16.00 9.47
C ALA A 246 17.25 -15.85 8.87
N GLU A 247 17.90 -16.98 8.54
CA GLU A 247 19.17 -16.97 7.82
C GLU A 247 18.94 -16.55 6.37
N HIS A 248 19.68 -15.55 5.92
CA HIS A 248 19.60 -15.03 4.57
C HIS A 248 20.76 -15.54 3.73
N ALA A 249 20.51 -15.80 2.45
CA ALA A 249 21.57 -16.22 1.53
C ALA A 249 22.69 -15.16 1.45
N PRO A 250 23.95 -15.56 1.23
CA PRO A 250 25.06 -14.62 1.05
C PRO A 250 24.76 -13.58 -0.03
N GLY A 251 25.06 -12.31 0.26
CA GLY A 251 24.81 -11.20 -0.68
C GLY A 251 23.39 -10.64 -0.65
N THR A 252 22.49 -11.16 0.19
CA THR A 252 21.17 -10.55 0.41
C THR A 252 21.34 -9.14 0.98
N ALA A 253 20.73 -8.14 0.33
CA ALA A 253 20.83 -6.76 0.78
C ALA A 253 20.20 -6.57 2.17
N ALA A 254 20.87 -5.83 3.05
CA ALA A 254 20.46 -5.66 4.45
C ALA A 254 19.05 -5.08 4.64
N HIS A 255 18.51 -4.37 3.64
CA HIS A 255 17.15 -3.85 3.72
C HIS A 255 16.07 -4.94 3.56
N TRP A 256 16.42 -6.14 3.09
CA TRP A 256 15.52 -7.30 2.99
C TRP A 256 15.36 -8.06 4.31
N THR A 257 16.23 -7.81 5.30
CA THR A 257 16.06 -8.41 6.62
C THR A 257 14.82 -7.81 7.29
N TYR A 258 13.93 -8.68 7.75
CA TYR A 258 12.73 -8.28 8.46
C TYR A 258 13.08 -7.70 9.83
N VAL A 259 12.38 -6.62 10.19
CA VAL A 259 12.52 -5.95 11.50
C VAL A 259 11.13 -5.66 12.05
N GLY A 260 10.95 -5.87 13.35
CA GLY A 260 9.69 -5.63 14.05
C GLY A 260 8.95 -6.91 14.43
N VAL A 261 7.68 -6.75 14.79
CA VAL A 261 6.76 -7.83 15.15
C VAL A 261 5.96 -8.23 13.90
N PRO A 262 5.88 -9.54 13.58
CA PRO A 262 5.03 -10.05 12.50
C PRO A 262 3.61 -9.50 12.59
N ALA A 263 2.95 -9.29 11.46
CA ALA A 263 1.62 -8.71 11.43
C ALA A 263 0.65 -9.49 10.54
N VAL A 264 -0.62 -9.48 10.93
CA VAL A 264 -1.74 -9.81 10.06
C VAL A 264 -2.03 -8.58 9.22
N GLN A 265 -1.97 -8.73 7.91
CA GLN A 265 -2.39 -7.66 6.99
C GLN A 265 -3.76 -7.99 6.44
N THR A 266 -4.69 -7.03 6.46
CA THR A 266 -6.08 -7.26 6.05
C THR A 266 -6.55 -6.19 5.08
N TRP A 267 -7.20 -6.63 4.00
CA TRP A 267 -8.05 -5.78 3.19
C TRP A 267 -9.51 -5.99 3.58
N ARG A 268 -10.24 -4.90 3.81
CA ARG A 268 -11.67 -4.91 4.12
C ARG A 268 -12.45 -4.07 3.11
N ALA A 269 -13.61 -4.60 2.73
CA ALA A 269 -14.53 -4.06 1.74
C ALA A 269 -15.96 -4.05 2.31
N GLU A 270 -16.46 -2.87 2.68
CA GLU A 270 -17.80 -2.72 3.31
C GLU A 270 -18.96 -3.11 2.41
N ASP A 271 -18.95 -2.59 1.18
CA ASP A 271 -19.94 -2.89 0.14
C ASP A 271 -19.23 -3.59 -1.03
N PRO A 272 -18.92 -4.90 -0.92
CA PRO A 272 -18.19 -5.62 -1.96
C PRO A 272 -19.06 -5.80 -3.21
N ASP A 273 -18.49 -5.53 -4.38
CA ASP A 273 -19.15 -5.91 -5.63
C ASP A 273 -19.28 -7.45 -5.73
N PRO A 274 -20.35 -8.00 -6.34
CA PRO A 274 -20.44 -9.44 -6.57
C PRO A 274 -19.30 -10.04 -7.38
N ALA A 275 -18.62 -9.24 -8.21
CA ALA A 275 -17.44 -9.62 -8.98
C ALA A 275 -16.11 -9.36 -8.23
N LEU A 276 -16.16 -8.96 -6.95
CA LEU A 276 -14.96 -8.79 -6.13
C LEU A 276 -14.15 -10.09 -6.08
N VAL A 277 -12.85 -9.96 -6.31
CA VAL A 277 -11.86 -11.02 -6.20
C VAL A 277 -10.75 -10.56 -5.26
N ALA A 278 -10.39 -11.43 -4.32
CA ALA A 278 -9.09 -11.33 -3.67
C ALA A 278 -8.04 -12.03 -4.54
N GLN A 279 -6.91 -11.38 -4.78
CA GLN A 279 -5.83 -12.00 -5.53
C GLN A 279 -4.47 -11.77 -4.90
N VAL A 280 -3.60 -12.75 -5.11
CA VAL A 280 -2.20 -12.73 -4.70
C VAL A 280 -1.32 -13.27 -5.81
N ASN A 281 -0.11 -12.77 -5.94
CA ASN A 281 0.97 -13.43 -6.68
C ASN A 281 2.10 -13.78 -5.71
N GLY A 282 3.09 -14.53 -6.18
CA GLY A 282 4.20 -14.98 -5.36
C GLY A 282 5.56 -14.59 -5.92
N ARG A 283 6.56 -14.52 -5.05
CA ARG A 283 7.98 -14.44 -5.42
C ARG A 283 8.80 -15.44 -4.62
N TYR A 284 9.78 -16.05 -5.27
CA TYR A 284 10.77 -16.91 -4.62
C TYR A 284 12.03 -16.14 -4.22
N THR A 285 12.36 -15.06 -4.92
CA THR A 285 13.48 -14.16 -4.59
C THR A 285 13.01 -12.75 -4.27
N TYR A 286 13.79 -12.01 -3.47
CA TYR A 286 13.48 -10.62 -3.18
C TYR A 286 13.49 -9.74 -4.44
N TRP A 287 12.72 -8.65 -4.44
CA TRP A 287 12.57 -7.75 -5.59
C TRP A 287 13.92 -7.24 -6.11
N MET A 288 14.07 -7.18 -7.43
CA MET A 288 15.31 -6.81 -8.14
C MET A 288 16.56 -7.57 -7.64
N SER A 289 16.39 -8.83 -7.25
CA SER A 289 17.51 -9.68 -6.80
C SER A 289 17.28 -11.15 -7.16
N GLU A 290 18.35 -11.92 -7.08
CA GLU A 290 18.33 -13.40 -7.14
C GLU A 290 18.40 -14.03 -5.74
N ALA A 291 18.37 -13.21 -4.68
CA ALA A 291 18.47 -13.70 -3.31
C ALA A 291 17.17 -14.41 -2.89
N PRO A 292 17.20 -15.70 -2.54
CA PRO A 292 16.00 -16.43 -2.15
C PRO A 292 15.41 -15.86 -0.85
N ILE A 293 14.09 -15.84 -0.79
CA ILE A 293 13.29 -15.43 0.36
C ILE A 293 13.31 -16.60 1.37
N PRO A 294 13.93 -16.49 2.57
CA PRO A 294 14.11 -17.55 3.58
C PRO A 294 13.22 -18.80 3.47
N GLY A 295 12.12 -19.06 4.18
CA GLY A 295 11.26 -20.25 3.97
C GLY A 295 10.64 -20.54 2.57
N GLY A 296 11.13 -20.01 1.44
CA GLY A 296 10.66 -20.28 0.07
C GLY A 296 9.77 -19.19 -0.54
N ILE A 297 8.75 -19.57 -1.32
CA ILE A 297 7.85 -18.60 -1.97
C ILE A 297 6.93 -17.86 -0.98
N ALA A 298 6.88 -16.54 -1.05
CA ALA A 298 5.96 -15.70 -0.29
C ALA A 298 5.11 -14.84 -1.24
N PHE A 299 3.96 -14.35 -0.78
CA PHE A 299 3.15 -13.42 -1.54
C PHE A 299 3.90 -12.11 -1.76
N GLU A 300 3.90 -11.54 -2.96
CA GLU A 300 4.35 -10.16 -3.15
C GLU A 300 3.18 -9.20 -3.03
N ASN A 301 2.23 -9.32 -3.96
CA ASN A 301 1.09 -8.46 -4.06
C ASN A 301 -0.10 -9.10 -3.36
N PHE A 302 -0.82 -8.31 -2.59
CA PHE A 302 -2.07 -8.67 -1.95
C PHE A 302 -3.14 -7.62 -2.27
N GLU A 303 -4.19 -8.06 -2.96
CA GLU A 303 -5.10 -7.15 -3.65
C GLU A 303 -6.56 -7.56 -3.45
N LEU A 304 -7.43 -6.55 -3.42
CA LEU A 304 -8.84 -6.67 -3.75
C LEU A 304 -9.07 -6.01 -5.12
N VAL A 305 -9.77 -6.72 -6.00
CA VAL A 305 -10.06 -6.26 -7.37
C VAL A 305 -11.55 -6.40 -7.62
N GLU A 306 -12.19 -5.31 -8.01
CA GLU A 306 -13.59 -5.29 -8.46
C GLU A 306 -13.75 -4.28 -9.60
N PRO A 307 -14.87 -4.30 -10.34
CA PRO A 307 -15.17 -3.31 -11.36
C PRO A 307 -15.08 -1.87 -10.81
N PHE A 308 -14.56 -0.95 -11.62
CA PHE A 308 -14.33 0.41 -11.18
C PHE A 308 -15.63 1.11 -10.77
N ARG A 309 -15.67 1.60 -9.54
CA ARG A 309 -16.72 2.49 -9.01
C ARG A 309 -16.04 3.73 -8.42
N GLN A 310 -16.48 4.91 -8.84
CA GLN A 310 -15.89 6.18 -8.41
C GLN A 310 -15.89 6.27 -6.87
N GLY A 311 -14.71 6.47 -6.27
CA GLY A 311 -14.58 6.62 -4.83
C GLY A 311 -14.83 5.35 -4.01
N ARG A 312 -14.82 4.18 -4.66
CA ARG A 312 -14.87 2.91 -3.95
C ARG A 312 -13.70 2.78 -3.00
N ALA A 313 -14.01 2.58 -1.72
CA ALA A 313 -13.04 2.56 -0.64
C ALA A 313 -12.73 1.14 -0.16
N PHE A 314 -11.44 0.83 -0.02
CA PHE A 314 -10.95 -0.35 0.69
C PHE A 314 -10.17 0.08 1.92
N THR A 315 -10.36 -0.62 3.02
CA THR A 315 -9.60 -0.39 4.25
C THR A 315 -8.48 -1.40 4.33
N PHE A 316 -7.24 -0.93 4.34
CA PHE A 316 -6.08 -1.73 4.68
C PHE A 316 -5.79 -1.60 6.18
N SER A 317 -5.50 -2.72 6.83
CA SER A 317 -5.03 -2.75 8.21
C SER A 317 -3.83 -3.65 8.37
N ALA A 318 -3.02 -3.35 9.39
CA ALA A 318 -1.93 -4.20 9.82
C ALA A 318 -1.98 -4.31 11.34
N GLU A 319 -2.24 -5.49 11.86
CA GLU A 319 -2.32 -5.74 13.30
C GLU A 319 -1.16 -6.62 13.74
N PRO A 320 -0.53 -6.37 14.91
CA PRO A 320 0.47 -7.29 15.45
C PRO A 320 -0.11 -8.72 15.47
N LEU A 321 0.61 -9.66 14.89
CA LEU A 321 0.24 -11.06 14.95
C LEU A 321 0.32 -11.47 16.41
N SER A 322 -0.85 -11.64 17.04
CA SER A 322 -0.94 -12.10 18.42
C SER A 322 -0.16 -13.41 18.51
N ARG A 323 0.91 -13.43 19.33
CA ARG A 323 1.57 -14.68 19.67
C ARG A 323 0.50 -15.57 20.27
N VAL A 324 0.14 -16.65 19.58
CA VAL A 324 -0.58 -17.73 20.24
C VAL A 324 0.34 -18.15 21.39
N PRO A 325 -0.11 -18.07 22.65
CA PRO A 325 0.73 -18.41 23.80
C PRO A 325 1.22 -19.86 23.76
#